data_AF-A0A0L8HRI7-F1
#
_entry.id   AF-A0A0L8HRI7-F1
#
_cell.length_a   1.000
_cell.length_b   1.000
_cell.length_c   1.000
_cell.angle_alpha   90.00
_cell.angle_beta   90.00
_cell.angle_gamma   90.00
#
_symmetry.space_group_name_H-M   'P 1'
#
loop_
_entity.id
_entity.type
_entity.pdbx_description
1 polymer ?
#
loop_
_entity_poly.entity_id
_entity_poly.type
_entity_poly.pdbx_seq_one_letter_code
_entity_poly.pdbx_strand_id
1 'polypeptide(L)'
;MNTFIRTAACLLLSVGLAGALVSYEAYCKACVKESQQASLFPHPNRCDQYIQCDVSGNVTRAYLRACPPSTFFNMTLRICALQVAHCNETCKSGSRFKAIGSCNNYYECVNGKFDSTQKSCPDQFAVDPDTGACVADASCPPRIVRPVGM
;
A
#
# COMPACT_ATOMS: atom_id res chain seq x y z
N MET A 1 39.06 -20.78 0.90
CA MET A 1 38.19 -20.61 2.08
C MET A 1 37.03 -19.70 1.66
N ASN A 2 35.82 -20.26 1.68
CA ASN A 2 34.56 -19.84 1.07
C ASN A 2 34.25 -18.33 0.91
N THR A 3 33.95 -17.92 -0.33
CA THR A 3 33.19 -16.69 -0.66
C THR A 3 31.93 -17.01 -1.49
N PHE A 4 31.37 -18.19 -1.27
CA PHE A 4 30.16 -18.64 -1.96
C PHE A 4 28.89 -18.15 -1.21
N ILE A 5 27.99 -17.52 -1.98
CA ILE A 5 26.57 -17.29 -1.69
C ILE A 5 26.24 -16.05 -0.82
N ARG A 6 26.36 -14.87 -1.42
CA ARG A 6 25.61 -13.65 -1.02
C ARG A 6 24.32 -13.46 -1.83
N THR A 7 23.73 -14.55 -2.33
CA THR A 7 22.44 -14.47 -3.02
C THR A 7 21.31 -14.58 -1.99
N ALA A 8 21.00 -13.46 -1.35
CA ALA A 8 19.70 -13.27 -0.71
C ALA A 8 18.66 -13.16 -1.83
N ALA A 9 18.07 -14.29 -2.20
CA ALA A 9 17.15 -14.33 -3.32
C ALA A 9 15.81 -13.70 -2.90
N CYS A 10 15.54 -12.45 -3.32
CA CYS A 10 14.17 -11.92 -3.40
C CYS A 10 13.45 -12.70 -4.53
N LEU A 11 13.06 -13.95 -4.25
CA LEU A 11 12.30 -14.77 -5.20
C LEU A 11 10.86 -14.25 -5.23
N LEU A 12 10.58 -13.36 -6.19
CA LEU A 12 9.24 -13.12 -6.66
C LEU A 12 8.83 -14.33 -7.52
N LEU A 13 7.95 -15.18 -6.98
CA LEU A 13 7.17 -16.08 -7.82
C LEU A 13 6.10 -15.25 -8.54
N SER A 14 6.50 -14.45 -9.53
CA SER A 14 5.57 -13.93 -10.51
C SER A 14 6.22 -13.92 -11.89
N VAL A 15 5.77 -14.87 -12.69
CA VAL A 15 5.98 -14.91 -14.13
C VAL A 15 5.33 -13.65 -14.71
N GLY A 16 6.16 -12.75 -15.23
CA GLY A 16 5.82 -11.70 -16.19
C GLY A 16 4.77 -10.66 -15.78
N LEU A 17 5.22 -9.44 -15.46
CA LEU A 17 4.60 -8.18 -15.92
C LEU A 17 5.47 -6.99 -15.47
N ALA A 18 6.19 -6.43 -16.44
CA ALA A 18 6.96 -5.20 -16.30
C ALA A 18 6.00 -4.03 -16.01
N GLY A 19 5.99 -3.53 -14.78
CA GLY A 19 5.22 -2.33 -14.43
C GLY A 19 5.18 -1.99 -12.94
N ALA A 20 5.15 -2.98 -12.05
CA ALA A 20 4.95 -2.74 -10.60
C ALA A 20 6.10 -3.23 -9.69
N LEU A 21 7.12 -3.90 -10.24
CA LEU A 21 8.15 -4.59 -9.44
C LEU A 21 9.30 -3.70 -8.93
N VAL A 22 9.44 -2.48 -9.47
CA VAL A 22 10.62 -1.63 -9.18
C VAL A 22 10.64 -1.13 -7.74
N SER A 23 9.47 -0.89 -7.12
CA SER A 23 9.44 -0.41 -5.73
C SER A 23 9.73 -1.53 -4.74
N TYR A 24 9.12 -2.71 -4.91
CA TYR A 24 9.21 -3.81 -3.94
C TYR A 24 10.63 -4.37 -3.80
N GLU A 25 11.39 -4.45 -4.89
CA GLU A 25 12.79 -4.87 -4.86
C GLU A 25 13.68 -3.88 -4.09
N ALA A 26 13.42 -2.56 -4.22
CA ALA A 26 14.13 -1.53 -3.48
C ALA A 26 13.88 -1.63 -1.97
N TYR A 27 12.65 -1.95 -1.55
CA TYR A 27 12.32 -2.17 -0.14
C TYR A 27 12.87 -3.50 0.40
N CYS A 28 12.85 -4.58 -0.40
CA CYS A 28 13.52 -5.84 -0.07
C CYS A 28 15.01 -5.60 0.21
N LYS A 29 15.68 -4.82 -0.65
CA LYS A 29 17.08 -4.40 -0.45
C LYS A 29 17.27 -3.50 0.78
N ALA A 30 16.35 -2.59 1.06
CA ALA A 30 16.37 -1.76 2.26
C ALA A 30 16.23 -2.60 3.54
N CYS A 31 15.30 -3.56 3.57
CA CYS A 31 15.15 -4.52 4.67
C CYS A 31 16.46 -5.30 4.92
N VAL A 32 17.15 -5.73 3.85
CA VAL A 32 18.42 -6.47 3.97
C VAL A 32 19.55 -5.57 4.46
N LYS A 33 19.57 -4.29 4.07
CA LYS A 33 20.58 -3.32 4.50
C LYS A 33 20.43 -2.95 5.97
N GLU A 34 19.22 -2.85 6.49
CA GLU A 34 18.92 -2.50 7.89
C GLU A 34 18.81 -3.71 8.83
N SER A 35 19.42 -4.86 8.46
CA SER A 35 19.31 -6.18 9.12
C SER A 35 19.58 -6.31 10.64
N GLN A 36 19.71 -5.21 11.39
CA GLN A 36 19.89 -5.22 12.84
C GLN A 36 18.57 -5.17 13.64
N GLN A 37 17.41 -4.86 13.03
CA GLN A 37 16.12 -4.87 13.74
C GLN A 37 14.93 -5.13 12.80
N ALA A 38 13.92 -5.86 13.30
CA ALA A 38 12.61 -5.92 12.66
C ALA A 38 12.06 -4.49 12.55
N SER A 39 11.83 -4.03 11.32
CA SER A 39 11.52 -2.64 11.02
C SER A 39 10.29 -2.55 10.14
N LEU A 40 9.44 -1.56 10.43
CA LEU A 40 8.27 -1.19 9.65
C LEU A 40 8.63 0.02 8.78
N PHE A 41 8.34 -0.06 7.48
CA PHE A 41 8.62 1.00 6.51
C PHE A 41 7.34 1.48 5.83
N PRO A 42 7.26 2.76 5.43
CA PRO A 42 6.11 3.28 4.71
C PRO A 42 6.06 2.67 3.31
N HIS A 43 4.85 2.36 2.83
CA HIS A 43 4.67 1.99 1.44
C HIS A 43 4.88 3.23 0.53
N PRO A 44 5.50 3.07 -0.67
CA PRO A 44 5.89 4.18 -1.53
C PRO A 44 4.73 5.08 -1.96
N ASN A 45 3.60 4.45 -2.27
CA ASN A 45 2.48 5.09 -2.96
C ASN A 45 1.18 5.03 -2.16
N ARG A 46 1.16 4.33 -1.01
CA ARG A 46 -0.06 4.02 -0.26
C ARG A 46 0.17 4.31 1.20
N CYS A 47 -0.56 5.27 1.76
CA CYS A 47 -0.39 5.59 3.18
C CYS A 47 -1.13 4.61 4.09
N ASP A 48 -2.11 3.89 3.56
CA ASP A 48 -2.90 2.89 4.28
C ASP A 48 -2.25 1.50 4.24
N GLN A 49 -1.00 1.41 3.77
CA GLN A 49 -0.20 0.19 3.76
C GLN A 49 1.23 0.48 4.24
N TYR A 50 1.89 -0.56 4.74
CA TYR A 50 3.27 -0.51 5.17
C TYR A 50 3.97 -1.82 4.85
N ILE A 51 5.30 -1.79 4.89
CA ILE A 51 6.14 -2.94 4.63
C ILE A 51 6.73 -3.39 5.97
N GLN A 52 6.44 -4.62 6.37
CA GLN A 52 7.01 -5.26 7.54
C GLN A 52 8.19 -6.12 7.11
N CYS A 53 9.38 -5.83 7.63
CA CYS A 53 10.56 -6.68 7.42
C CYS A 53 10.76 -7.61 8.63
N ASP A 54 10.73 -8.92 8.39
CA ASP A 54 11.08 -9.93 9.38
C ASP A 54 12.44 -10.54 9.03
N VAL A 55 13.32 -10.63 10.03
CA VAL A 55 14.63 -11.28 9.92
C VAL A 55 14.59 -12.58 10.71
N SER A 56 14.84 -13.71 10.04
CA SER A 56 14.93 -15.02 10.67
C SER A 56 16.23 -15.70 10.25
N GLY A 57 17.21 -15.71 11.15
CA GLY A 57 18.58 -16.15 10.84
C GLY A 57 19.18 -15.32 9.71
N ASN A 58 19.59 -15.96 8.62
CA ASN A 58 20.16 -15.31 7.43
C ASN A 58 19.12 -14.97 6.36
N VAL A 59 17.82 -15.12 6.65
CA VAL A 59 16.74 -14.88 5.71
C VAL A 59 15.97 -13.63 6.12
N THR A 60 15.92 -12.64 5.24
CA THR A 60 15.07 -11.45 5.38
C THR A 60 13.85 -11.60 4.49
N ARG A 61 12.65 -11.40 5.05
CA ARG A 61 11.39 -11.39 4.32
C ARG A 61 10.71 -10.04 4.49
N ALA A 62 10.26 -9.46 3.38
CA ALA A 62 9.38 -8.31 3.40
C ALA A 62 7.94 -8.78 3.22
N TYR A 63 7.01 -8.17 3.96
CA TYR A 63 5.60 -8.41 3.82
C TYR A 63 4.86 -7.10 3.65
N LEU A 64 3.99 -7.04 2.64
CA LEU A 64 3.03 -5.95 2.53
C LEU A 64 1.92 -6.15 3.57
N ARG A 65 1.68 -5.11 4.36
CA ARG A 65 0.64 -5.09 5.39
C ARG A 65 -0.27 -3.90 5.18
N ALA A 66 -1.56 -4.14 5.38
CA ALA A 66 -2.58 -3.11 5.38
C ALA A 66 -2.73 -2.54 6.79
N CYS A 67 -2.91 -1.24 6.91
CA CYS A 67 -3.40 -0.63 8.14
C CYS A 67 -4.89 -0.94 8.34
N PRO A 68 -5.39 -0.88 9.59
CA PRO A 68 -6.82 -0.89 9.85
C PRO A 68 -7.57 0.16 9.00
N PRO A 69 -8.85 -0.08 8.65
CA PRO A 69 -9.62 0.86 7.85
C PRO A 69 -9.57 2.29 8.40
N SER A 70 -9.40 3.26 7.51
CA SER A 70 -9.31 4.69 7.84
C SER A 70 -8.11 5.09 8.72
N THR A 71 -7.10 4.22 8.86
CA THR A 71 -5.82 4.55 9.49
C THR A 71 -4.68 4.48 8.49
N PHE A 72 -3.60 5.21 8.77
CA PHE A 72 -2.46 5.37 7.89
C PHE A 72 -1.16 5.12 8.65
N PHE A 73 -0.19 4.52 7.97
CA PHE A 73 1.10 4.23 8.57
C PHE A 73 1.87 5.53 8.85
N ASN A 74 2.21 5.73 10.12
CA ASN A 74 2.99 6.84 10.61
C ASN A 74 4.43 6.37 10.82
N MET A 75 5.36 6.82 9.98
CA MET A 75 6.75 6.34 10.03
C MET A 75 7.47 6.80 11.29
N THR A 76 7.12 7.97 11.83
CA THR A 76 7.72 8.51 13.07
C THR A 76 7.36 7.64 14.28
N LEU A 77 6.10 7.23 14.37
CA LEU A 77 5.59 6.42 15.49
C LEU A 77 5.66 4.91 15.23
N ARG A 78 5.93 4.49 13.99
CA ARG A 78 5.92 3.10 13.51
C ARG A 78 4.61 2.35 13.83
N ILE A 79 3.48 3.05 13.73
CA ILE A 79 2.14 2.49 13.95
C ILE A 79 1.16 2.99 12.88
N CYS A 80 0.03 2.30 12.74
CA CYS A 80 -1.11 2.84 12.00
C CYS A 80 -1.88 3.82 12.90
N ALA A 81 -1.98 5.08 12.48
CA ALA A 81 -2.64 6.14 13.22
C ALA A 81 -3.66 6.87 12.33
N LEU A 82 -4.60 7.60 12.93
CA LEU A 82 -5.52 8.47 12.19
C LEU A 82 -4.80 9.67 11.56
N GLN A 83 -3.66 10.07 12.13
CA GLN A 83 -2.83 11.15 11.62
C GLN A 83 -1.66 10.61 10.81
N VAL A 84 -1.54 11.08 9.57
CA VAL A 84 -0.44 10.76 8.67
C VAL A 84 0.76 11.64 9.05
N ALA A 85 1.83 11.05 9.57
CA ALA A 85 3.14 11.72 9.57
C ALA A 85 4.05 10.95 8.61
N HIS A 86 4.53 11.65 7.59
CA HIS A 86 5.51 11.12 6.62
C HIS A 86 5.06 9.86 5.88
N CYS A 87 3.82 9.83 5.38
CA CYS A 87 3.57 8.97 4.23
C CYS A 87 4.39 9.55 3.08
N ASN A 88 5.29 8.75 2.50
CA ASN A 88 6.27 9.23 1.54
C ASN A 88 5.54 10.03 0.45
N GLU A 89 5.73 11.35 0.45
CA GLU A 89 4.81 12.33 -0.12
C GLU A 89 4.87 12.40 -1.66
N THR A 90 5.34 11.33 -2.29
CA THR A 90 5.61 11.27 -3.71
C THR A 90 4.86 10.10 -4.30
N CYS A 91 3.55 10.27 -4.42
CA CYS A 91 2.75 9.44 -5.31
C CYS A 91 2.55 10.16 -6.64
N LYS A 92 2.35 9.39 -7.71
CA LYS A 92 2.10 9.97 -9.04
C LYS A 92 0.75 10.71 -9.02
N SER A 93 0.76 12.01 -9.30
CA SER A 93 -0.45 12.84 -9.37
C SER A 93 -1.51 12.21 -10.29
N GLY A 94 -2.76 12.19 -9.85
CA GLY A 94 -3.88 11.55 -10.55
C GLY A 94 -4.01 10.03 -10.33
N SER A 95 -3.06 9.40 -9.61
CA SER A 95 -3.22 7.99 -9.23
C SER A 95 -4.31 7.83 -8.18
N ARG A 96 -5.08 6.74 -8.30
CA ARG A 96 -6.19 6.41 -7.39
C ARG A 96 -5.99 5.05 -6.76
N PHE A 97 -6.49 4.93 -5.55
CA PHE A 97 -6.12 3.89 -4.62
C PHE A 97 -7.35 3.39 -3.88
N LYS A 98 -7.85 2.21 -4.23
CA LYS A 98 -9.01 1.58 -3.57
C LYS A 98 -8.83 1.54 -2.06
N ALA A 99 -9.80 2.07 -1.31
CA ALA A 99 -9.78 2.06 0.15
C ALA A 99 -10.00 0.64 0.69
N ILE A 100 -9.26 0.27 1.73
CA ILE A 100 -9.40 -1.04 2.38
C ILE A 100 -10.81 -1.17 2.99
N GLY A 101 -11.46 -2.31 2.75
CA GLY A 101 -12.80 -2.58 3.28
C GLY A 101 -13.95 -1.91 2.52
N SER A 102 -13.68 -1.24 1.40
CA SER A 102 -14.71 -0.67 0.52
C SER A 102 -14.47 -1.07 -0.93
N CYS A 103 -15.55 -1.39 -1.65
CA CYS A 103 -15.47 -1.69 -3.09
C CYS A 103 -15.46 -0.42 -3.95
N ASN A 104 -16.11 0.67 -3.51
CA ASN A 104 -16.28 1.91 -4.27
C ASN A 104 -15.50 3.12 -3.74
N ASN A 105 -14.95 3.07 -2.52
CA ASN A 105 -14.16 4.18 -2.00
C ASN A 105 -12.71 4.10 -2.45
N TYR A 106 -12.09 5.25 -2.69
CA TYR A 106 -10.69 5.39 -3.04
C TYR A 106 -10.06 6.64 -2.43
N TYR A 107 -8.74 6.63 -2.34
CA TYR A 107 -7.89 7.79 -2.11
C TYR A 107 -7.28 8.23 -3.43
N GLU A 108 -6.95 9.51 -3.55
CA GLU A 108 -6.37 10.08 -4.77
C GLU A 108 -5.10 10.86 -4.44
N CYS A 109 -4.17 10.89 -5.38
CA CYS A 109 -2.99 11.73 -5.28
C CYS A 109 -3.19 13.04 -6.00
N VAL A 110 -3.09 14.14 -5.25
CA VAL A 110 -3.31 15.50 -5.73
C VAL A 110 -1.99 16.26 -5.59
N ASN A 111 -1.46 16.74 -6.71
CA ASN A 111 -0.20 17.50 -6.76
C ASN A 111 0.97 16.75 -6.11
N GLY A 112 1.06 15.44 -6.33
CA GLY A 112 2.11 14.58 -5.77
C GLY A 112 1.85 14.11 -4.34
N LYS A 113 0.92 14.76 -3.62
CA LYS A 113 0.59 14.45 -2.23
C LYS A 113 -0.60 13.50 -2.15
N PHE A 114 -0.51 12.52 -1.25
CA PHE A 114 -1.63 11.63 -0.95
C PHE A 114 -2.73 12.39 -0.21
N ASP A 115 -3.94 12.41 -0.77
CA ASP A 115 -5.14 12.93 -0.12
C ASP A 115 -5.74 11.83 0.77
N SER A 116 -5.72 12.04 2.09
CA SER A 116 -6.30 11.12 3.08
C SER A 116 -7.83 11.16 3.10
N THR A 117 -8.47 12.02 2.30
CA THR A 117 -9.92 12.09 2.16
C THR A 117 -10.42 10.96 1.27
N GLN A 118 -11.37 10.15 1.77
CA GLN A 118 -12.00 9.13 0.94
C GLN A 118 -12.97 9.76 -0.07
N LYS A 119 -12.75 9.44 -1.35
CA LYS A 119 -13.68 9.71 -2.46
C LYS A 119 -14.39 8.41 -2.84
N SER A 120 -15.44 8.49 -3.65
CA SER A 120 -16.16 7.30 -4.11
C SER A 120 -16.40 7.35 -5.61
N CYS A 121 -16.35 6.18 -6.24
CA CYS A 121 -16.89 6.00 -7.57
C CYS A 121 -18.42 6.25 -7.59
N PRO A 122 -18.99 6.51 -8.78
CA PRO A 122 -20.44 6.54 -8.95
C PRO A 122 -21.12 5.26 -8.44
N ASP A 123 -22.42 5.31 -8.17
CA ASP A 123 -23.17 4.13 -7.75
C ASP A 123 -23.07 3.00 -8.78
N GLN A 124 -22.96 1.75 -8.31
CA GLN A 124 -22.75 0.54 -9.12
C GLN A 124 -21.36 0.44 -9.79
N PHE A 125 -20.41 1.29 -9.40
CA PHE A 125 -19.01 1.17 -9.81
C PHE A 125 -18.11 0.83 -8.63
N ALA A 126 -17.20 -0.12 -8.87
CA ALA A 126 -16.10 -0.42 -7.97
C ALA A 126 -14.81 0.23 -8.48
N VAL A 127 -13.89 0.52 -7.55
CA VAL A 127 -12.54 0.94 -7.90
C VAL A 127 -11.74 -0.31 -8.21
N ASP A 128 -11.22 -0.39 -9.43
CA ASP A 128 -10.26 -1.40 -9.83
C ASP A 128 -8.93 -1.16 -9.06
N PRO A 129 -8.43 -2.16 -8.31
CA PRO A 129 -7.27 -1.98 -7.44
C PRO A 129 -5.95 -1.80 -8.19
N ASP A 130 -5.86 -2.28 -9.44
CA ASP A 130 -4.64 -2.29 -10.23
C ASP A 130 -4.48 -1.00 -11.06
N THR A 131 -5.59 -0.50 -11.58
CA THR A 131 -5.64 0.69 -12.45
C THR A 131 -6.12 1.94 -11.72
N GLY A 132 -6.82 1.79 -10.61
CA GLY A 132 -7.50 2.89 -9.91
C GLY A 132 -8.73 3.45 -10.65
N ALA A 133 -9.16 2.81 -11.74
CA ALA A 133 -10.31 3.22 -12.52
C ALA A 133 -11.63 2.81 -11.84
N CYS A 134 -12.68 3.60 -12.03
CA CYS A 134 -14.03 3.19 -11.66
C CYS A 134 -14.57 2.27 -12.77
N VAL A 135 -14.80 1.01 -12.45
CA VAL A 135 -15.34 0.01 -13.37
C VAL A 135 -16.72 -0.44 -12.89
N ALA A 136 -17.62 -0.75 -13.83
CA ALA A 136 -18.95 -1.20 -13.49
C ALA A 136 -18.87 -2.54 -12.73
N ASP A 137 -19.46 -2.57 -11.54
CA ASP A 137 -19.46 -3.75 -10.67
C ASP A 137 -20.79 -3.80 -9.93
N ALA A 138 -21.70 -4.64 -10.45
CA ALA A 138 -23.02 -4.84 -9.88
C ALA A 138 -23.01 -5.55 -8.52
N SER A 139 -21.87 -6.15 -8.11
CA SER A 139 -21.71 -6.76 -6.80
C SER A 139 -21.31 -5.74 -5.72
N CYS A 140 -20.83 -4.57 -6.13
CA CYS A 140 -20.54 -3.48 -5.22
C CYS A 140 -21.87 -2.82 -4.83
N PRO A 141 -22.30 -2.92 -3.55
CA PRO A 141 -23.59 -2.43 -3.14
C PRO A 141 -23.70 -0.92 -3.40
N PRO A 142 -24.87 -0.44 -3.86
CA PRO A 142 -25.09 1.00 -4.01
C PRO A 142 -24.92 1.67 -2.65
N ARG A 143 -24.55 2.97 -2.63
CA ARG A 143 -24.55 3.73 -1.38
C ARG A 143 -25.97 3.69 -0.82
N ILE A 144 -26.18 2.92 0.26
CA ILE A 144 -27.40 3.03 1.07
C ILE A 144 -27.26 4.34 1.84
N VAL A 145 -27.56 5.46 1.18
CA VAL A 145 -27.75 6.73 1.87
C VAL A 145 -28.99 6.52 2.72
N ARG A 146 -28.82 6.24 4.02
CA ARG A 146 -29.96 6.24 4.94
C ARG A 146 -30.61 7.61 4.77
N PRO A 147 -31.89 7.70 4.38
CA PRO A 147 -32.54 9.00 4.29
C PRO A 147 -32.38 9.67 5.65
N VAL A 148 -31.76 10.86 5.66
CA VAL A 148 -31.75 11.73 6.83
C VAL A 148 -33.23 12.01 7.09
N GLY A 149 -33.75 11.44 8.18
CA GLY A 149 -35.15 11.56 8.53
C GLY A 149 -35.57 13.03 8.57
N MET A 150 -36.71 13.31 7.94
CA MET A 150 -37.43 14.58 8.00
C MET A 150 -37.83 14.92 9.42
#